data_AF-B8GCM5-F1
#
_entry.id   AF-B8GCM5-F1
#
_cell.length_a   1.000
_cell.length_b   1.000
_cell.length_c   1.000
_cell.angle_alpha   90.00
_cell.angle_beta   90.00
_cell.angle_gamma   90.00
#
_symmetry.space_group_name_H-M   'P 1'
#
loop_
_entity.id
_entity.type
_entity.pdbx_description
1 polymer ?
#
loop_
_entity_poly.entity_id
_entity_poly.type
_entity_poly.pdbx_seq_one_letter_code
_entity_poly.pdbx_strand_id
1 'polypeptide(L)'
;MSTTPEWGRYTELLPTQQQQLVQKHPIAWLPWATLVARGLHLAQGASGLIAEAVTERAIRHVGGVLYPVLWRDPGLEIPLFRQLLTARLQSIADQGFQIAVVIGFPDNAEVDLMLMETAEAMLRQHHLLTLALSPLELVDTTMQDRGALWETSLLLAIRPTLVNLHQLDTNDERNVRDLASPSLGQQVLVLAGERLATAVHDLYTRQNVAAVTALYQQRRGQYQRSIP
;
A
#
# COMPACT_ATOMS: atom_id res chain seq x y z
N MET A 1 -18.29 -11.61 22.42
CA MET A 1 -18.00 -12.23 21.12
C MET A 1 -17.36 -11.14 20.27
N SER A 2 -16.07 -11.21 19.94
CA SER A 2 -15.49 -10.23 19.01
C SER A 2 -15.96 -10.61 17.61
N THR A 3 -16.96 -9.90 17.11
CA THR A 3 -17.42 -10.03 15.73
C THR A 3 -16.25 -9.65 14.81
N THR A 4 -15.86 -10.55 13.92
CA THR A 4 -14.92 -10.25 12.85
C THR A 4 -15.43 -9.03 12.07
N PRO A 5 -14.63 -7.97 11.86
CA PRO A 5 -15.10 -6.77 11.18
C PRO A 5 -15.52 -7.08 9.74
N GLU A 6 -16.57 -6.39 9.28
CA GLU A 6 -17.13 -6.60 7.94
C GLU A 6 -16.29 -5.88 6.89
N TRP A 7 -15.99 -6.56 5.79
CA TRP A 7 -15.29 -5.97 4.65
C TRP A 7 -15.68 -6.62 3.34
N GLY A 8 -15.35 -5.96 2.23
CA GLY A 8 -15.54 -6.52 0.88
C GLY A 8 -14.66 -5.87 -0.18
N ARG A 9 -14.51 -6.56 -1.31
CA ARG A 9 -13.84 -6.04 -2.51
C ARG A 9 -14.83 -5.19 -3.30
N TYR A 10 -14.46 -3.97 -3.63
CA TYR A 10 -15.32 -3.01 -4.34
C TYR A 10 -15.94 -3.61 -5.62
N THR A 11 -15.15 -4.38 -6.39
CA THR A 11 -15.58 -5.03 -7.64
C THR A 11 -16.52 -6.21 -7.46
N GLU A 12 -16.75 -6.67 -6.23
CA GLU A 12 -17.58 -7.83 -5.90
C GLU A 12 -18.81 -7.43 -5.06
N LEU A 13 -18.93 -6.15 -4.68
CA LEU A 13 -20.02 -5.63 -3.87
C LEU A 13 -21.17 -5.13 -4.74
N LEU A 14 -22.39 -5.47 -4.33
CA LEU A 14 -23.58 -4.74 -4.77
C LEU A 14 -23.59 -3.33 -4.16
N PRO A 15 -24.20 -2.34 -4.82
CA PRO A 15 -24.26 -0.97 -4.29
C PRO A 15 -24.81 -0.88 -2.86
N THR A 16 -25.82 -1.69 -2.52
CA THR A 16 -26.41 -1.71 -1.17
C THR A 16 -25.46 -2.30 -0.12
N GLN A 17 -24.71 -3.34 -0.46
CA GLN A 17 -23.69 -3.92 0.42
C GLN A 17 -22.56 -2.92 0.67
N GLN A 18 -22.15 -2.21 -0.37
CA GLN A 18 -21.16 -1.14 -0.25
C GLN A 18 -21.64 -0.04 0.69
N GLN A 19 -22.86 0.46 0.52
CA GLN A 19 -23.43 1.49 1.40
C GLN A 19 -23.48 1.04 2.87
N GLN A 20 -23.85 -0.22 3.12
CA GLN A 20 -23.84 -0.80 4.48
C GLN A 20 -22.43 -0.84 5.07
N LEU A 21 -21.44 -1.25 4.28
CA LEU A 21 -20.04 -1.27 4.71
C LEU A 21 -19.53 0.14 5.02
N VAL A 22 -19.82 1.14 4.16
CA VAL A 22 -19.42 2.53 4.42
C VAL A 22 -20.01 3.05 5.73
N GLN A 23 -21.27 2.73 6.03
CA GLN A 23 -21.93 3.16 7.27
C GLN A 23 -21.29 2.56 8.54
N LYS A 24 -20.82 1.30 8.47
CA LYS A 24 -20.23 0.59 9.62
C LYS A 24 -18.72 0.81 9.74
N HIS A 25 -18.04 0.81 8.59
CA HIS A 25 -16.59 0.85 8.43
C HIS A 25 -16.24 1.83 7.29
N PRO A 26 -16.25 3.15 7.55
CA PRO A 26 -16.04 4.20 6.53
C PRO A 26 -14.56 4.33 6.12
N ILE A 27 -13.90 3.20 5.85
CA ILE A 27 -12.49 3.08 5.49
C ILE A 27 -12.39 2.49 4.08
N ALA A 28 -11.83 3.27 3.16
CA ALA A 28 -11.48 2.81 1.82
C ALA A 28 -10.00 2.41 1.79
N TRP A 29 -9.72 1.22 1.28
CA TRP A 29 -8.37 0.71 1.11
C TRP A 29 -8.03 0.73 -0.37
N LEU A 30 -7.06 1.56 -0.75
CA LEU A 30 -6.62 1.77 -2.13
C LEU A 30 -5.18 1.28 -2.29
N PRO A 31 -4.98 -0.01 -2.62
CA PRO A 31 -3.68 -0.48 -3.04
C PRO A 31 -3.31 0.19 -4.37
N TRP A 32 -2.04 0.52 -4.55
CA TRP A 32 -1.52 1.07 -5.79
C TRP A 32 -0.08 0.63 -6.03
N ALA A 33 0.40 0.73 -7.27
CA ALA A 33 1.81 0.52 -7.58
C ALA A 33 2.19 1.14 -8.92
N THR A 34 3.48 1.47 -9.06
CA THR A 34 4.04 1.70 -10.39
C THR A 34 4.27 0.35 -11.08
N LEU A 35 3.79 0.19 -12.32
CA LEU A 35 3.92 -1.02 -13.12
C LEU A 35 5.32 -1.08 -13.75
N VAL A 36 6.31 -1.46 -12.94
CA VAL A 36 7.72 -1.57 -13.32
C VAL A 36 8.25 -2.97 -13.01
N ALA A 37 9.14 -3.46 -13.86
CA ALA A 37 9.89 -4.68 -13.60
C ALA A 37 10.71 -4.53 -12.30
N ARG A 38 10.64 -5.54 -11.43
CA ARG A 38 11.40 -5.62 -10.17
C ARG A 38 12.45 -6.72 -10.26
N GLY A 39 13.24 -6.71 -11.33
CA GLY A 39 14.15 -7.80 -11.69
C GLY A 39 13.52 -8.81 -12.65
N LEU A 40 14.36 -9.64 -13.26
CA LEU A 40 13.95 -10.60 -14.28
C LEU A 40 13.20 -11.81 -13.68
N HIS A 41 13.46 -12.12 -12.41
CA HIS A 41 12.88 -13.25 -11.71
C HIS A 41 11.47 -13.01 -11.15
N LEU A 42 10.93 -11.78 -11.21
CA LEU A 42 9.59 -11.47 -10.73
C LEU A 42 8.66 -11.08 -11.89
N ALA A 43 7.36 -11.39 -11.74
CA ALA A 43 6.36 -10.89 -12.66
C ALA A 43 6.26 -9.35 -12.64
N GLN A 44 5.89 -8.76 -13.78
CA GLN A 44 5.79 -7.29 -13.95
C GLN A 44 4.86 -6.60 -12.93
N GLY A 45 3.84 -7.31 -12.44
CA GLY A 45 2.88 -6.81 -11.45
C GLY A 45 3.26 -7.07 -10.00
N ALA A 46 4.49 -7.49 -9.70
CA ALA A 46 4.89 -7.93 -8.34
C ALA A 46 4.51 -6.91 -7.25
N SER A 47 4.87 -5.63 -7.43
CA SER A 47 4.60 -4.60 -6.42
C SER A 47 3.12 -4.41 -6.12
N GLY A 48 2.24 -4.44 -7.13
CA GLY A 48 0.80 -4.29 -6.89
C GLY A 48 0.17 -5.53 -6.25
N LEU A 49 0.62 -6.73 -6.61
CA LEU A 49 0.20 -7.98 -5.97
C LEU A 49 0.60 -8.01 -4.49
N ILE A 50 1.81 -7.55 -4.18
CA ILE A 50 2.30 -7.44 -2.79
C ILE A 50 1.50 -6.40 -2.02
N ALA A 51 1.28 -5.21 -2.60
CA ALA A 51 0.50 -4.15 -1.97
C ALA A 51 -0.91 -4.63 -1.64
N GLU A 52 -1.60 -5.26 -2.60
CA GLU A 52 -2.92 -5.84 -2.39
C GLU A 52 -2.92 -6.92 -1.30
N ALA A 53 -1.95 -7.83 -1.29
CA ALA A 53 -1.88 -8.90 -0.30
C ALA A 53 -1.69 -8.37 1.14
N VAL A 54 -0.84 -7.36 1.32
CA VAL A 54 -0.66 -6.71 2.64
C VAL A 54 -1.95 -5.98 3.04
N THR A 55 -2.57 -5.25 2.11
CA THR A 55 -3.84 -4.55 2.35
C THR A 55 -4.96 -5.51 2.70
N GLU A 56 -5.10 -6.63 1.98
CA GLU A 56 -6.11 -7.66 2.23
C GLU A 56 -5.92 -8.30 3.62
N ARG A 57 -4.68 -8.43 4.08
CA ARG A 57 -4.44 -8.90 5.43
C ARG A 57 -4.88 -7.87 6.47
N ALA A 58 -4.55 -6.59 6.28
CA ALA A 58 -4.92 -5.53 7.20
C ALA A 58 -6.44 -5.30 7.29
N ILE A 59 -7.14 -5.26 6.15
CA ILE A 59 -8.60 -5.01 6.11
C ILE A 59 -9.40 -6.08 6.86
N ARG A 60 -8.93 -7.33 6.90
CA ARG A 60 -9.58 -8.42 7.66
C ARG A 60 -9.61 -8.16 9.18
N HIS A 61 -8.75 -7.28 9.68
CA HIS A 61 -8.68 -6.91 11.10
C HIS A 61 -9.42 -5.62 11.44
N VAL A 62 -9.73 -4.79 10.44
CA VAL A 62 -10.26 -3.43 10.66
C VAL A 62 -11.63 -3.21 10.04
N GLY A 63 -11.91 -3.86 8.91
CA GLY A 63 -13.12 -3.66 8.11
C GLY A 63 -12.95 -2.62 7.00
N GLY A 64 -13.99 -2.47 6.19
CA GLY A 64 -14.09 -1.45 5.14
C GLY A 64 -14.15 -2.02 3.72
N VAL A 65 -13.73 -1.25 2.73
CA VAL A 65 -13.83 -1.63 1.31
C VAL A 65 -12.48 -1.61 0.63
N LEU A 66 -12.08 -2.75 0.04
CA LEU A 66 -10.87 -2.90 -0.75
C LEU A 66 -11.13 -2.53 -2.21
N TYR A 67 -10.52 -1.43 -2.66
CA TYR A 67 -10.54 -1.04 -4.07
C TYR A 67 -9.56 -1.90 -4.90
N PRO A 68 -9.78 -2.00 -6.21
CA PRO A 68 -8.79 -2.60 -7.12
C PRO A 68 -7.46 -1.85 -7.06
N VAL A 69 -6.38 -2.56 -7.34
CA VAL A 69 -5.04 -1.98 -7.45
C VAL A 69 -5.06 -0.87 -8.50
N LEU A 70 -4.68 0.34 -8.09
CA LEU A 70 -4.44 1.45 -9.01
C LEU A 70 -3.02 1.36 -9.58
N TRP A 71 -2.91 1.17 -10.88
CA TRP A 71 -1.63 1.11 -11.57
C TRP A 71 -1.22 2.48 -12.10
N ARG A 72 0.06 2.82 -11.89
CA ARG A 72 0.74 3.92 -12.55
C ARG A 72 1.73 3.36 -13.56
N ASP A 73 1.63 3.74 -14.82
CA ASP A 73 2.71 3.47 -15.78
C ASP A 73 3.91 4.38 -15.49
N PRO A 74 5.16 3.89 -15.55
CA PRO A 74 6.34 4.72 -15.29
C PRO A 74 6.46 5.92 -16.25
N GLY A 75 5.93 5.82 -17.47
CA GLY A 75 5.85 6.92 -18.43
C GLY A 75 4.73 7.93 -18.16
N LEU A 76 3.84 7.67 -17.20
CA LEU A 76 2.78 8.59 -16.83
C LEU A 76 3.36 9.75 -16.00
N GLU A 77 3.19 10.97 -16.50
CA GLU A 77 3.64 12.18 -15.84
C GLU A 77 3.05 12.30 -14.42
N ILE A 78 3.90 12.69 -13.46
CA ILE A 78 3.50 12.82 -12.05
C ILE A 78 2.30 13.77 -11.87
N PRO A 79 2.22 14.94 -12.53
CA PRO A 79 1.04 15.81 -12.41
C PRO A 79 -0.25 15.16 -12.91
N LEU A 80 -0.20 14.38 -14.00
CA LEU A 80 -1.38 13.69 -14.52
C LEU A 80 -1.79 12.54 -13.60
N PHE A 81 -0.82 11.79 -13.06
CA PHE A 81 -1.11 10.77 -12.06
C PHE A 81 -1.69 11.37 -10.78
N ARG A 82 -1.20 12.54 -10.34
CA ARG A 82 -1.78 13.30 -9.22
C ARG A 82 -3.24 13.62 -9.47
N GLN A 83 -3.59 14.16 -10.65
CA GLN A 83 -4.98 14.45 -11.01
C GLN A 83 -5.87 13.20 -10.95
N LEU A 84 -5.37 12.08 -11.48
CA LEU A 84 -6.10 10.81 -11.44
C LEU A 84 -6.32 10.33 -10.00
N LEU A 85 -5.28 10.37 -9.16
CA LEU A 85 -5.36 9.97 -7.76
C LEU A 85 -6.31 10.89 -6.98
N THR A 86 -6.21 12.21 -7.17
CA THR A 86 -7.12 13.19 -6.56
C THR A 86 -8.57 12.91 -6.95
N ALA A 87 -8.86 12.68 -8.23
CA ALA A 87 -10.21 12.36 -8.68
C ALA A 87 -10.72 11.04 -8.07
N ARG A 88 -9.85 10.03 -7.93
CA ARG A 88 -10.19 8.76 -7.26
C ARG A 88 -10.52 8.97 -5.78
N LEU A 89 -9.70 9.75 -5.06
CA LEU A 89 -9.90 10.03 -3.64
C LEU A 89 -11.12 10.93 -3.40
N GLN A 90 -11.39 11.88 -4.29
CA GLN A 90 -12.64 12.65 -4.26
C GLN A 90 -13.85 11.74 -4.43
N SER A 91 -13.83 10.82 -5.40
CA SER A 91 -14.90 9.84 -5.57
C SER A 91 -15.08 8.95 -4.33
N ILE A 92 -14.00 8.59 -3.65
CA ILE A 92 -14.04 7.88 -2.36
C ILE A 92 -14.73 8.75 -1.29
N ALA A 93 -14.37 10.03 -1.18
CA ALA A 93 -15.03 10.95 -0.24
C ALA A 93 -16.54 11.11 -0.54
N ASP A 94 -16.91 11.28 -1.81
CA ASP A 94 -18.29 11.44 -2.26
C ASP A 94 -19.17 10.22 -1.96
N GLN A 95 -18.56 9.04 -1.83
CA GLN A 95 -19.24 7.79 -1.45
C GLN A 95 -19.47 7.67 0.07
N GLY A 96 -19.01 8.64 0.87
CA GLY A 96 -19.21 8.71 2.33
C GLY A 96 -18.09 8.08 3.16
N PHE A 97 -16.97 7.69 2.56
CA PHE A 97 -15.80 7.24 3.31
C PHE A 97 -15.16 8.42 4.06
N GLN A 98 -14.69 8.16 5.28
CA GLN A 98 -14.03 9.16 6.13
C GLN A 98 -12.51 8.99 6.12
N ILE A 99 -12.04 7.77 5.85
CA ILE A 99 -10.62 7.43 5.80
C ILE A 99 -10.31 6.77 4.46
N ALA A 100 -9.20 7.18 3.85
CA ALA A 100 -8.60 6.50 2.71
C ALA A 100 -7.19 6.02 3.06
N VAL A 101 -6.90 4.77 2.76
CA VAL A 101 -5.62 4.12 3.04
C VAL A 101 -4.95 3.81 1.69
N VAL A 102 -4.02 4.66 1.28
CA VAL A 102 -3.31 4.59 -0.02
C VAL A 102 -1.98 3.86 0.17
N ILE A 103 -1.95 2.58 -0.20
CA ILE A 103 -0.82 1.68 0.12
C ILE A 103 -0.17 1.21 -1.14
N GLY A 104 1.14 1.43 -1.29
CA GLY A 104 1.80 1.03 -2.52
C GLY A 104 3.28 1.33 -2.60
N PHE A 105 3.86 0.94 -3.72
CA PHE A 105 5.30 1.08 -3.97
C PHE A 105 5.58 2.19 -4.97
N PRO A 106 6.11 3.35 -4.53
CA PRO A 106 6.62 4.35 -5.43
C PRO A 106 7.89 3.86 -6.14
N ASP A 107 8.09 4.31 -7.37
CA ASP A 107 9.29 4.06 -8.17
C ASP A 107 10.37 5.13 -7.95
N ASN A 108 10.05 6.27 -7.36
CA ASN A 108 11.00 7.31 -6.98
C ASN A 108 10.44 8.20 -5.84
N ALA A 109 11.31 9.04 -5.27
CA ALA A 109 10.97 9.94 -4.17
C ALA A 109 9.93 11.00 -4.56
N GLU A 110 9.95 11.50 -5.80
CA GLU A 110 9.00 12.53 -6.27
C GLU A 110 7.55 12.01 -6.25
N VAL A 111 7.35 10.75 -6.65
CA VAL A 111 6.03 10.11 -6.60
C VAL A 111 5.58 9.95 -5.15
N ASP A 112 6.44 9.53 -4.24
CA ASP A 112 6.07 9.40 -2.82
C ASP A 112 5.74 10.74 -2.16
N LEU A 113 6.53 11.79 -2.46
CA LEU A 113 6.25 13.16 -2.04
C LEU A 113 4.89 13.64 -2.55
N MET A 114 4.60 13.37 -3.84
CA MET A 114 3.31 13.69 -4.45
C MET A 114 2.14 13.01 -3.73
N LEU A 115 2.28 11.74 -3.31
CA LEU A 115 1.24 11.04 -2.56
C LEU A 115 0.95 11.70 -1.21
N MET A 116 1.99 12.06 -0.47
CA MET A 116 1.85 12.73 0.83
C MET A 116 1.15 14.09 0.69
N GLU A 117 1.56 14.90 -0.29
CA GLU A 117 0.91 16.19 -0.57
C GLU A 117 -0.55 16.02 -0.98
N THR A 118 -0.84 14.99 -1.79
CA THR A 118 -2.21 14.68 -2.21
C THR A 118 -3.06 14.24 -1.02
N ALA A 119 -2.52 13.42 -0.13
CA ALA A 119 -3.20 12.99 1.09
C ALA A 119 -3.53 14.17 2.02
N GLU A 120 -2.60 15.10 2.22
CA GLU A 120 -2.82 16.33 2.99
C GLU A 120 -3.84 17.26 2.33
N ALA A 121 -3.86 17.34 0.99
CA ALA A 121 -4.86 18.10 0.25
C ALA A 121 -6.26 17.50 0.42
N MET A 122 -6.40 16.18 0.38
CA MET A 122 -7.68 15.49 0.58
C MET A 122 -8.31 15.77 1.94
N LEU A 123 -7.50 15.81 3.00
CA LEU A 123 -8.00 16.18 4.33
C LEU A 123 -8.51 17.63 4.34
N ARG A 124 -7.73 18.57 3.78
CA ARG A 124 -8.07 20.01 3.79
C ARG A 124 -9.27 20.36 2.90
N GLN A 125 -9.41 19.70 1.76
CA GLN A 125 -10.39 20.08 0.72
C GLN A 125 -11.68 19.26 0.79
N HIS A 126 -11.57 17.99 1.21
CA HIS A 126 -12.69 17.04 1.17
C HIS A 126 -12.97 16.37 2.52
N HIS A 127 -12.29 16.78 3.60
CA HIS A 127 -12.41 16.17 4.93
C HIS A 127 -12.14 14.65 4.94
N LEU A 128 -11.38 14.15 3.96
CA LEU A 128 -11.01 12.75 3.85
C LEU A 128 -9.62 12.53 4.48
N LEU A 129 -9.60 11.87 5.64
CA LEU A 129 -8.35 11.56 6.33
C LEU A 129 -7.58 10.47 5.56
N THR A 130 -6.53 10.88 4.87
CA THR A 130 -5.80 10.00 3.95
C THR A 130 -4.45 9.59 4.52
N LEU A 131 -4.22 8.29 4.66
CA LEU A 131 -2.97 7.68 5.07
C LEU A 131 -2.27 7.07 3.84
N ALA A 132 -1.14 7.64 3.44
CA ALA A 132 -0.34 7.22 2.28
C ALA A 132 1.03 6.71 2.72
N LEU A 133 1.37 5.46 2.40
CA LEU A 133 2.66 4.87 2.76
C LEU A 133 3.00 3.63 1.92
N SER A 134 4.27 3.21 2.00
CA SER A 134 4.69 1.89 1.52
C SER A 134 4.37 0.80 2.55
N PRO A 135 3.83 -0.36 2.13
CA PRO A 135 3.41 -1.41 3.07
C PRO A 135 4.56 -1.96 3.93
N LEU A 136 5.81 -1.92 3.45
CA LEU A 136 6.98 -2.39 4.19
C LEU A 136 7.55 -1.36 5.16
N GLU A 137 7.22 -0.08 4.97
CA GLU A 137 7.73 1.01 5.79
C GLU A 137 7.26 0.92 7.25
N LEU A 138 6.07 0.34 7.47
CA LEU A 138 5.59 0.07 8.82
C LEU A 138 6.36 -1.05 9.50
N VAL A 139 7.01 -1.96 8.76
CA VAL A 139 7.81 -3.04 9.33
C VAL A 139 9.21 -2.53 9.65
N ASP A 140 9.91 -2.03 8.64
CA ASP A 140 11.22 -1.42 8.77
C ASP A 140 11.48 -0.60 7.49
N THR A 141 11.90 0.65 7.66
CA THR A 141 12.20 1.56 6.55
C THR A 141 13.30 1.05 5.62
N THR A 142 14.15 0.13 6.08
CA THR A 142 15.22 -0.50 5.30
C THR A 142 14.73 -1.64 4.40
N MET A 143 13.47 -2.10 4.57
CA MET A 143 12.91 -3.22 3.81
C MET A 143 12.33 -2.83 2.46
N GLN A 144 12.48 -1.57 2.02
CA GLN A 144 12.02 -1.11 0.71
C GLN A 144 12.96 -1.52 -0.42
N ASP A 145 13.22 -2.83 -0.52
CA ASP A 145 14.05 -3.36 -1.59
C ASP A 145 13.29 -3.46 -2.91
N ARG A 146 14.03 -3.37 -4.02
CA ARG A 146 13.47 -3.43 -5.37
C ARG A 146 13.87 -4.76 -5.98
N GLY A 147 12.96 -5.72 -5.94
CA GLY A 147 13.20 -7.05 -6.48
C GLY A 147 14.27 -7.84 -5.75
N ALA A 148 14.56 -7.52 -4.49
CA ALA A 148 15.57 -8.24 -3.73
C ALA A 148 14.93 -9.19 -2.71
N LEU A 149 15.52 -9.35 -1.54
CA LEU A 149 15.12 -10.32 -0.52
C LEU A 149 13.63 -10.25 -0.15
N TRP A 150 13.12 -9.07 0.20
CA TRP A 150 11.80 -8.87 0.78
C TRP A 150 10.69 -8.98 -0.26
N GLU A 151 10.76 -8.23 -1.36
CA GLU A 151 9.77 -8.34 -2.44
C GLU A 151 9.73 -9.77 -3.03
N THR A 152 10.89 -10.42 -3.21
CA THR A 152 10.96 -11.81 -3.71
C THR A 152 10.35 -12.79 -2.72
N SER A 153 10.68 -12.67 -1.43
CA SER A 153 10.12 -13.55 -0.39
C SER A 153 8.61 -13.39 -0.29
N LEU A 154 8.11 -12.15 -0.32
CA LEU A 154 6.68 -11.86 -0.32
C LEU A 154 5.97 -12.48 -1.52
N LEU A 155 6.52 -12.33 -2.73
CA LEU A 155 5.90 -12.91 -3.92
C LEU A 155 5.95 -14.45 -3.91
N LEU A 156 7.03 -15.05 -3.39
CA LEU A 156 7.13 -16.49 -3.16
C LEU A 156 6.06 -17.00 -2.19
N ALA A 157 5.70 -16.21 -1.17
CA ALA A 157 4.68 -16.58 -0.21
C ALA A 157 3.25 -16.50 -0.79
N ILE A 158 2.95 -15.46 -1.59
CA ILE A 158 1.57 -15.21 -2.07
C ILE A 158 1.27 -15.84 -3.44
N ARG A 159 2.27 -15.92 -4.34
CA ARG A 159 2.12 -16.35 -5.74
C ARG A 159 3.44 -16.97 -6.26
N PRO A 160 3.88 -18.14 -5.75
CA PRO A 160 5.19 -18.71 -6.07
C PRO A 160 5.40 -18.99 -7.57
N THR A 161 4.34 -19.26 -8.33
CA THR A 161 4.43 -19.48 -9.79
C THR A 161 4.81 -18.23 -10.59
N LEU A 162 4.80 -17.05 -9.96
CA LEU A 162 5.20 -15.77 -10.55
C LEU A 162 6.64 -15.38 -10.23
N VAL A 163 7.41 -16.32 -9.64
CA VAL A 163 8.81 -16.15 -9.30
C VAL A 163 9.64 -17.19 -10.04
N ASN A 164 10.67 -16.75 -10.76
CA ASN A 164 11.62 -17.61 -11.44
C ASN A 164 13.06 -17.27 -11.02
N LEU A 165 13.51 -17.85 -9.89
CA LEU A 165 14.84 -17.62 -9.32
C LEU A 165 15.99 -18.03 -10.24
N HIS A 166 15.75 -18.84 -11.28
CA HIS A 166 16.78 -19.19 -12.26
C HIS A 166 17.18 -18.01 -13.16
N GLN A 167 16.40 -16.92 -13.19
CA GLN A 167 16.75 -15.70 -13.91
C GLN A 167 17.69 -14.77 -13.12
N LEU A 168 17.99 -15.10 -11.86
CA LEU A 168 19.00 -14.39 -11.08
C LEU A 168 20.40 -14.87 -11.47
N ASP A 169 21.35 -13.94 -11.53
CA ASP A 169 22.77 -14.27 -11.65
C ASP A 169 23.19 -15.12 -10.44
N THR A 170 24.01 -16.14 -10.69
CA THR A 170 24.68 -16.93 -9.64
C THR A 170 25.58 -16.09 -8.74
N ASN A 171 26.03 -14.91 -9.20
CA ASN A 171 26.86 -13.97 -8.45
C ASN A 171 26.07 -12.73 -7.96
N ASP A 172 24.75 -12.81 -7.79
CA ASP A 172 23.97 -11.71 -7.21
C ASP A 172 24.50 -11.36 -5.80
N GLU A 173 25.14 -10.19 -5.67
CA GLU A 173 25.75 -9.70 -4.42
C GLU A 173 24.75 -9.61 -3.26
N ARG A 174 23.45 -9.52 -3.57
CA ARG A 174 22.36 -9.49 -2.58
C ARG A 174 21.93 -10.89 -2.11
N ASN A 175 22.49 -11.92 -2.70
CA ASN A 175 22.21 -13.34 -2.46
C ASN A 175 20.71 -13.68 -2.38
N VAL A 176 19.90 -13.06 -3.25
CA VAL A 176 18.44 -13.19 -3.20
C VAL A 176 18.02 -14.63 -3.42
N ARG A 177 18.73 -15.35 -4.30
CA ARG A 177 18.45 -16.74 -4.65
C ARG A 177 18.53 -17.70 -3.45
N ASP A 178 19.47 -17.48 -2.54
CA ASP A 178 19.67 -18.37 -1.39
C ASP A 178 18.91 -17.91 -0.15
N LEU A 179 18.66 -16.59 -0.03
CA LEU A 179 18.05 -16.00 1.16
C LEU A 179 16.52 -15.84 1.05
N ALA A 180 16.00 -15.56 -0.15
CA ALA A 180 14.56 -15.36 -0.31
C ALA A 180 13.80 -16.67 -0.15
N SER A 181 12.73 -16.65 0.65
CA SER A 181 11.95 -17.85 0.94
C SER A 181 10.47 -17.56 1.18
N PRO A 182 9.58 -18.53 0.90
CA PRO A 182 8.15 -18.39 1.22
C PRO A 182 7.90 -18.17 2.72
N SER A 183 8.68 -18.80 3.60
CA SER A 183 8.52 -18.66 5.05
C SER A 183 8.86 -17.25 5.54
N LEU A 184 9.96 -16.66 5.02
CA LEU A 184 10.31 -15.27 5.30
C LEU A 184 9.23 -14.33 4.80
N GLY A 185 8.75 -14.53 3.57
CA GLY A 185 7.67 -13.75 2.99
C GLY A 185 6.39 -13.81 3.80
N GLN A 186 6.02 -14.98 4.31
CA GLN A 186 4.85 -15.16 5.15
C GLN A 186 4.99 -14.40 6.49
N GLN A 187 6.17 -14.41 7.11
CA GLN A 187 6.42 -13.65 8.35
C GLN A 187 6.30 -12.15 8.11
N VAL A 188 6.89 -11.64 7.03
CA VAL A 188 6.82 -10.22 6.67
C VAL A 188 5.40 -9.81 6.32
N LEU A 189 4.68 -10.63 5.55
CA LEU A 189 3.27 -10.39 5.21
C LEU A 189 2.41 -10.27 6.47
N VAL A 190 2.63 -11.16 7.45
CA VAL A 190 1.94 -11.12 8.74
C VAL A 190 2.21 -9.81 9.46
N LEU A 191 3.49 -9.48 9.64
CA LEU A 191 3.91 -8.31 10.39
C LEU A 191 3.46 -7.00 9.72
N ALA A 192 3.59 -6.90 8.40
CA ALA A 192 3.14 -5.73 7.63
C ALA A 192 1.62 -5.54 7.73
N GLY A 193 0.86 -6.63 7.59
CA GLY A 193 -0.60 -6.58 7.72
C GLY A 193 -1.06 -6.17 9.13
N GLU A 194 -0.42 -6.70 10.18
CA GLU A 194 -0.74 -6.38 11.57
C GLU A 194 -0.40 -4.94 11.95
N ARG A 195 0.77 -4.44 11.52
CA ARG A 195 1.16 -3.05 11.78
C ARG A 195 0.29 -2.08 11.00
N LEU A 196 -0.06 -2.41 9.75
CA LEU A 196 -0.99 -1.60 8.96
C LEU A 196 -2.39 -1.58 9.58
N ALA A 197 -2.90 -2.75 10.01
CA ALA A 197 -4.17 -2.84 10.71
C ALA A 197 -4.17 -1.98 11.99
N THR A 198 -3.09 -2.05 12.78
CA THR A 198 -2.95 -1.27 14.01
C THR A 198 -2.93 0.23 13.72
N ALA A 199 -2.12 0.67 12.76
CA ALA A 199 -2.04 2.08 12.37
C ALA A 199 -3.39 2.63 11.89
N VAL A 200 -4.12 1.87 11.08
CA VAL A 200 -5.44 2.29 10.56
C VAL A 200 -6.51 2.23 11.65
N HIS A 201 -6.47 1.23 12.54
CA HIS A 201 -7.38 1.15 13.68
C HIS A 201 -7.22 2.32 14.64
N ASP A 202 -5.97 2.70 14.98
CA ASP A 202 -5.69 3.88 15.78
C ASP A 202 -6.13 5.18 15.08
N LEU A 203 -5.91 5.26 13.75
CA LEU A 203 -6.36 6.40 12.96
C LEU A 203 -7.89 6.52 12.97
N TYR A 204 -8.60 5.40 12.80
CA TYR A 204 -10.06 5.34 12.77
C TYR A 204 -10.69 5.67 14.13
N THR A 205 -10.15 5.11 15.21
CA THR A 205 -10.70 5.29 16.56
C THR A 205 -10.40 6.67 17.14
N ARG A 206 -9.22 7.24 16.85
CA ARG A 206 -8.77 8.50 17.46
C ARG A 206 -8.85 9.71 16.54
N GLN A 207 -9.11 9.52 15.24
CA GLN A 207 -9.09 10.57 14.22
C GLN A 207 -7.79 11.41 14.32
N ASN A 208 -6.66 10.73 14.55
CA ASN A 208 -5.41 11.38 14.94
C ASN A 208 -4.67 12.00 13.74
N VAL A 209 -5.18 13.14 13.27
CA VAL A 209 -4.58 13.92 12.19
C VAL A 209 -3.11 14.27 12.50
N ALA A 210 -2.80 14.60 13.76
CA ALA A 210 -1.44 14.98 14.15
C ALA A 210 -0.41 13.86 13.93
N ALA A 211 -0.80 12.59 14.13
CA ALA A 211 0.06 11.45 13.86
C ALA A 211 0.38 11.30 12.36
N VAL A 212 -0.61 11.49 11.48
CA VAL A 212 -0.40 11.47 10.02
C VAL A 212 0.51 12.61 9.58
N THR A 213 0.29 13.82 10.10
CA THR A 213 1.15 14.98 9.83
C THR A 213 2.60 14.74 10.29
N ALA A 214 2.79 14.20 11.50
CA ALA A 214 4.11 13.89 12.03
C ALA A 214 4.83 12.82 11.19
N LEU A 215 4.11 11.79 10.76
CA LEU A 215 4.63 10.76 9.85
C LEU A 215 5.13 11.40 8.54
N TYR A 216 4.33 12.25 7.89
CA TYR A 216 4.74 12.88 6.63
C TYR A 216 5.90 13.87 6.81
N GLN A 217 5.97 14.59 7.92
CA GLN A 217 7.13 15.43 8.24
C GLN A 217 8.41 14.60 8.38
N GLN A 218 8.36 13.48 9.09
CA GLN A 218 9.50 12.57 9.23
C GLN A 218 9.95 12.03 7.86
N ARG A 219 9.01 11.56 7.02
CA ARG A 219 9.30 11.00 5.69
C ARG A 219 9.94 12.02 4.76
N ARG A 220 9.45 13.27 4.72
CA ARG A 220 10.07 14.36 3.96
C ARG A 220 11.53 14.60 4.38
N GLY A 221 11.79 14.55 5.69
CA GLY A 221 13.15 14.70 6.22
C GLY A 221 14.11 13.60 5.77
N GLN A 222 13.63 12.39 5.47
CA GLN A 222 14.46 11.31 4.93
C GLN A 222 14.90 11.63 3.50
N TYR A 223 13.98 12.06 2.63
CA TYR A 223 14.31 12.41 1.25
C TYR A 223 15.31 13.57 1.14
N GLN A 224 15.21 14.57 2.00
CA GLN A 224 16.16 15.69 2.03
C GLN A 224 17.59 15.28 2.42
N ARG A 225 17.75 14.19 3.18
CA ARG A 225 19.06 13.64 3.58
C ARG A 225 19.63 12.67 2.54
N SER A 226 18.83 12.24 1.57
CA SER A 226 19.21 11.29 0.51
C SER A 226 19.61 11.98 -0.80
N ILE A 227 19.55 13.31 -0.86
CA ILE A 227 20.10 14.11 -1.97
C ILE A 227 21.56 14.43 -1.61
N PRO A 228 22.55 13.97 -2.38
CA PRO A 228 23.96 14.27 -2.15
C PRO A 228 24.29 15.76 -2.30
#